data_AF-A0A377XML0-F1
#
_entry.id   AF-A0A377XML0-F1
#
_cell.length_a   1.000
_cell.length_b   1.000
_cell.length_c   1.000
_cell.angle_alpha   90.00
_cell.angle_beta   90.00
_cell.angle_gamma   90.00
#
_symmetry.space_group_name_H-M   'P 1'
#
loop_
_entity.id
_entity.type
_entity.pdbx_description
1 polymer ?
#
loop_
_entity_poly.entity_id
_entity_poly.type
_entity_poly.pdbx_seq_one_letter_code
_entity_poly.pdbx_strand_id
1 'polypeptide(L)'
;MINACRGVNVGSVSRWQMLDIGVGDQLQISLAGQGIPRVDAVVWRTAERHKPTPPPAKFNALTCYFATPECSEQFLSRLIWLSSKSALDVDGVGENLWRVIQQQNPMTHIFSWLALTVEQLQAVPGISAARGQHLWHQFDLVRKRPFIRWVLAMGIPVPQGALAQLESENWHLLAAKSEAQWRTLPGVGEIRARQLVAFLHHPDVVALAQWLSGQRIPGF
;
A
#
# COMPACT_ATOMS: atom_id res chain seq x y z
N MET A 1 27.45 -12.16 -22.16
CA MET A 1 27.63 -11.06 -21.20
C MET A 1 26.84 -11.41 -19.95
N ILE A 2 27.52 -11.84 -18.88
CA ILE A 2 26.87 -12.09 -17.59
C ILE A 2 26.67 -10.72 -16.95
N ASN A 3 25.41 -10.28 -16.85
CA ASN A 3 25.09 -9.08 -16.07
C ASN A 3 25.61 -9.30 -14.64
N ALA A 4 26.52 -8.44 -14.20
CA ALA A 4 27.03 -8.49 -12.83
C ALA A 4 25.87 -8.26 -11.86
N CYS A 5 25.45 -9.32 -11.16
CA CYS A 5 24.42 -9.24 -10.13
C CYS A 5 24.97 -8.46 -8.93
N ARG A 6 24.61 -7.18 -8.80
CA ARG A 6 25.08 -6.29 -7.72
C ARG A 6 24.27 -6.39 -6.42
N GLY A 7 23.11 -7.05 -6.46
CA GLY A 7 22.24 -7.19 -5.29
C GLY A 7 21.21 -8.30 -5.49
N VAL A 8 20.78 -8.90 -4.38
CA VAL A 8 19.78 -9.98 -4.35
C VAL A 8 18.83 -9.78 -3.18
N ASN A 9 17.55 -10.09 -3.37
CA ASN A 9 16.56 -10.03 -2.31
C ASN A 9 16.66 -11.29 -1.42
N VAL A 10 16.79 -11.10 -0.11
CA VAL A 10 16.89 -12.19 0.89
C VAL A 10 15.53 -12.75 1.34
N GLY A 11 14.44 -12.12 0.92
CA GLY A 11 13.06 -12.46 1.28
C GLY A 11 12.60 -11.77 2.57
N SER A 12 11.66 -12.40 3.27
CA SER A 12 11.16 -11.88 4.55
C SER A 12 12.22 -11.91 5.65
N VAL A 13 12.03 -11.10 6.70
CA VAL A 13 12.89 -11.12 7.89
C VAL A 13 12.95 -12.53 8.51
N SER A 14 11.81 -13.23 8.56
CA SER A 14 11.76 -14.63 9.02
C SER A 14 12.61 -15.56 8.16
N ARG A 15 12.58 -15.40 6.84
CA ARG A 15 13.42 -16.19 5.92
C ARG A 15 14.90 -15.89 6.12
N TRP A 16 15.26 -14.62 6.25
CA TRP A 16 16.64 -14.23 6.52
C TRP A 16 17.13 -14.81 7.86
N GLN A 17 16.32 -14.72 8.92
CA GLN A 17 16.63 -15.35 10.22
C GLN A 17 16.81 -16.86 10.09
N MET A 18 15.96 -17.54 9.31
CA MET A 18 16.06 -18.99 9.06
C MET A 18 17.33 -19.37 8.29
N LEU A 19 17.73 -18.56 7.30
CA LEU A 19 18.98 -18.78 6.57
C LEU A 19 20.22 -18.48 7.41
N ASP A 20 20.06 -17.71 8.49
CA ASP A 20 21.13 -17.25 9.37
C ASP A 20 22.28 -16.63 8.58
N ILE A 21 21.98 -15.63 7.74
CA ILE A 21 23.01 -14.97 6.91
C ILE A 21 23.80 -13.96 7.76
N GLY A 22 25.12 -14.10 7.78
CA GLY A 22 26.08 -13.15 8.36
C GLY A 22 26.87 -12.40 7.28
N VAL A 23 27.45 -11.25 7.65
CA VAL A 23 28.36 -10.51 6.77
C VAL A 23 29.60 -11.36 6.49
N GLY A 24 29.95 -11.54 5.21
CA GLY A 24 31.08 -12.36 4.78
C GLY A 24 30.75 -13.81 4.42
N ASP A 25 29.51 -14.27 4.62
CA ASP A 25 29.06 -15.58 4.14
C ASP A 25 29.05 -15.65 2.61
N GLN A 26 29.31 -16.85 2.06
CA GLN A 26 29.08 -17.12 0.64
C GLN A 26 27.70 -17.75 0.44
N LEU A 27 26.95 -17.15 -0.48
CA LEU A 27 25.58 -17.54 -0.79
C LEU A 27 25.54 -18.25 -2.14
N GLN A 28 24.75 -19.32 -2.22
CA GLN A 28 24.33 -19.86 -3.51
C GLN A 28 23.19 -18.99 -4.05
N ILE A 29 23.41 -18.43 -5.23
CA ILE A 29 22.43 -17.59 -5.93
C ILE A 29 22.05 -18.30 -7.23
N SER A 30 20.77 -18.54 -7.43
CA SER A 30 20.22 -18.97 -8.71
C SER A 30 19.43 -17.84 -9.37
N LEU A 31 19.16 -18.00 -10.66
CA LEU A 31 18.27 -17.12 -11.41
C LEU A 31 16.91 -17.82 -11.51
N ALA A 32 15.88 -17.21 -10.93
CA ALA A 32 14.51 -17.70 -11.04
C ALA A 32 13.80 -17.02 -12.23
N GLY A 33 13.12 -17.81 -13.05
CA GLY A 33 12.31 -17.32 -14.17
C GLY A 33 13.09 -16.42 -15.14
N GLN A 34 12.63 -15.17 -15.30
CA GLN A 34 13.19 -14.16 -16.21
C GLN A 34 14.52 -13.54 -15.72
N GLY A 35 15.37 -14.30 -15.03
CA GLY A 35 16.68 -13.81 -14.59
C GLY A 35 16.68 -13.03 -13.28
N ILE A 36 15.67 -13.22 -12.42
CA ILE A 36 15.65 -12.57 -11.10
C ILE A 36 16.57 -13.36 -10.16
N PRO A 37 17.62 -12.76 -9.60
CA PRO A 37 18.50 -13.44 -8.67
C PRO A 37 17.76 -13.79 -7.37
N ARG A 38 17.99 -15.01 -6.88
CA ARG A 38 17.40 -15.55 -5.65
C ARG A 38 18.49 -16.23 -4.82
N VAL A 39 18.54 -15.92 -3.53
CA VAL A 39 19.37 -16.65 -2.57
C VAL A 39 18.73 -18.02 -2.33
N ASP A 40 19.43 -19.11 -2.60
CA ASP A 40 18.94 -20.46 -2.32
C ASP A 40 19.39 -20.95 -0.94
N ALA A 41 20.69 -20.80 -0.65
CA ALA A 41 21.29 -21.29 0.59
C ALA A 41 22.58 -20.52 0.94
N VAL A 42 23.04 -20.68 2.19
CA VAL A 42 24.39 -20.30 2.62
C VAL A 42 25.30 -21.51 2.41
N VAL A 43 26.29 -21.40 1.53
CA VAL A 43 27.21 -22.51 1.19
C VAL A 43 28.52 -22.46 1.95
N TRP A 44 28.91 -21.27 2.41
CA TRP A 44 30.09 -21.10 3.26
C TRP A 44 29.81 -20.05 4.32
N ARG A 45 30.17 -20.35 5.57
CA ARG A 45 30.04 -19.43 6.71
C ARG A 45 31.40 -18.92 7.14
N THR A 46 31.50 -17.62 7.37
CA THR A 46 32.70 -17.05 8.00
C THR A 46 32.80 -17.48 9.47
N ALA A 47 34.03 -17.61 9.98
CA ALA A 47 34.28 -17.96 11.37
C ALA A 47 33.86 -16.83 12.32
N GLU A 48 34.11 -15.57 11.96
CA GLU A 48 33.73 -14.41 12.74
C GLU A 48 32.38 -13.86 12.25
N ARG A 49 31.33 -14.13 13.03
CA ARG A 49 29.93 -13.97 12.61
C ARG A 49 29.39 -12.61 13.02
N HIS A 50 29.53 -11.62 12.15
CA HIS A 50 28.85 -10.33 12.27
C HIS A 50 27.43 -10.41 11.67
N LYS A 51 26.41 -10.50 12.52
CA LYS A 51 25.01 -10.57 12.08
C LYS A 51 24.40 -9.15 11.99
N PRO A 52 23.83 -8.77 10.84
CA PRO A 52 23.07 -7.51 10.79
C PRO A 52 21.83 -7.60 11.68
N THR A 53 21.51 -6.53 12.38
CA THR A 53 20.27 -6.45 13.17
C THR A 53 19.08 -6.29 12.21
N PRO A 54 18.06 -7.15 12.29
CA PRO A 54 16.88 -6.99 11.45
C PRO A 54 16.18 -5.66 11.76
N PRO A 55 15.59 -4.99 10.76
CA PRO A 55 14.87 -3.76 11.01
C PRO A 55 13.71 -4.07 11.98
N PRO A 56 13.49 -3.23 13.00
CA PRO A 56 12.36 -3.39 13.89
C PRO A 56 11.04 -3.33 13.10
N ALA A 57 10.05 -4.13 13.51
CA ALA A 57 8.72 -4.16 12.92
C ALA A 57 7.90 -2.91 13.27
N LYS A 58 8.40 -1.72 12.89
CA LYS A 58 7.82 -0.41 13.21
C LYS A 58 6.51 -0.15 12.49
N PHE A 59 6.36 -0.68 11.28
CA PHE A 59 5.22 -0.41 10.41
C PHE A 59 4.45 -1.70 10.15
N ASN A 60 3.12 -1.57 10.10
CA ASN A 60 2.20 -2.64 9.77
C ASN A 60 1.08 -2.11 8.86
N ALA A 61 0.15 -2.99 8.52
CA ALA A 61 -0.92 -2.67 7.59
C ALA A 61 -1.92 -1.60 8.10
N LEU A 62 -1.86 -1.24 9.39
CA LEU A 62 -2.67 -0.20 10.04
C LEU A 62 -1.92 1.12 10.32
N THR A 63 -0.63 1.22 10.00
CA THR A 63 0.18 2.42 10.27
C THR A 63 0.36 3.33 9.05
N CYS A 64 0.72 4.60 9.26
CA CYS A 64 1.12 5.56 8.22
C CYS A 64 0.02 5.99 7.24
N TYR A 65 -1.22 6.09 7.72
CA TYR A 65 -2.32 6.73 6.98
C TYR A 65 -2.24 8.26 6.94
N PHE A 66 -1.48 8.83 7.88
CA PHE A 66 -1.23 10.26 8.04
C PHE A 66 0.24 10.56 7.75
N ALA A 67 0.51 11.73 7.17
CA ALA A 67 1.87 12.12 6.84
C ALA A 67 2.60 12.57 8.11
N THR A 68 3.58 11.78 8.52
CA THR A 68 4.56 12.16 9.56
C THR A 68 5.97 11.93 9.02
N PRO A 69 6.99 12.61 9.56
CA PRO A 69 8.37 12.40 9.14
C PRO A 69 8.81 10.92 9.20
N GLU A 70 8.37 10.19 10.21
CA GLU A 70 8.69 8.76 10.39
C GLU A 70 8.02 7.88 9.33
N CYS A 71 6.88 8.30 8.80
CA CYS A 71 6.05 7.55 7.87
C CYS A 71 6.28 7.89 6.39
N SER A 72 7.23 8.78 6.05
CA SER A 72 7.40 9.31 4.68
C SER A 72 7.34 8.26 3.57
N GLU A 73 8.17 7.21 3.65
CA GLU A 73 8.23 6.17 2.61
C GLU A 73 6.99 5.26 2.60
N GLN A 74 6.42 4.97 3.77
CA GLN A 74 5.23 4.13 3.92
C GLN A 74 3.98 4.88 3.46
N PHE A 75 3.91 6.18 3.73
CA PHE A 75 2.85 7.06 3.26
C PHE A 75 2.88 7.17 1.73
N LEU A 76 4.06 7.37 1.13
CA LEU A 76 4.23 7.30 -0.33
C LEU A 76 3.81 5.93 -0.89
N SER A 77 4.18 4.83 -0.22
CA SER A 77 3.79 3.48 -0.62
C SER A 77 2.26 3.29 -0.62
N ARG A 78 1.55 3.90 0.33
CA ARG A 78 0.08 3.90 0.36
C ARG A 78 -0.53 4.71 -0.78
N LEU A 79 0.05 5.86 -1.13
CA LEU A 79 -0.37 6.65 -2.28
C LEU A 79 -0.18 5.87 -3.60
N ILE A 80 0.93 5.14 -3.74
CA ILE A 80 1.18 4.28 -4.90
C ILE A 80 0.16 3.13 -4.96
N TRP A 81 -0.12 2.50 -3.81
CA TRP A 81 -1.11 1.42 -3.73
C TRP A 81 -2.51 1.90 -4.10
N LEU A 82 -2.99 3.00 -3.51
CA LEU A 82 -4.34 3.48 -3.75
C LEU A 82 -4.54 3.92 -5.20
N SER A 83 -3.50 4.41 -5.88
CA SER A 83 -3.60 4.84 -7.28
C SER A 83 -3.50 3.68 -8.28
N SER A 84 -3.12 2.48 -7.82
CA SER A 84 -2.93 1.31 -8.67
C SER A 84 -4.22 0.83 -9.33
N LYS A 85 -4.08 0.06 -10.43
CA LYS A 85 -5.20 -0.59 -11.15
C LYS A 85 -6.08 -1.47 -10.25
N SER A 86 -5.48 -2.06 -9.21
CA SER A 86 -6.17 -2.95 -8.27
C SER A 86 -6.97 -2.19 -7.20
N ALA A 87 -6.72 -0.89 -7.03
CA ALA A 87 -7.44 -0.02 -6.11
C ALA A 87 -8.30 0.99 -6.90
N LEU A 88 -7.95 2.28 -6.90
CA LEU A 88 -8.76 3.33 -7.52
C LEU A 88 -8.55 3.48 -9.04
N ASP A 89 -7.49 2.85 -9.58
CA ASP A 89 -7.16 2.91 -11.00
C ASP A 89 -7.07 4.37 -11.49
N VAL A 90 -6.14 5.12 -10.90
CA VAL A 90 -5.97 6.55 -11.19
C VAL A 90 -4.98 6.69 -12.34
N ASP A 91 -5.48 7.05 -13.52
CA ASP A 91 -4.66 7.03 -14.73
C ASP A 91 -3.56 8.12 -14.72
N GLY A 92 -2.37 7.72 -15.18
CA GLY A 92 -1.20 8.58 -15.25
C GLY A 92 -0.67 9.07 -13.90
N VAL A 93 -1.00 8.38 -12.81
CA VAL A 93 -0.48 8.66 -11.47
C VAL A 93 0.40 7.52 -10.97
N GLY A 94 1.69 7.82 -10.83
CA GLY A 94 2.70 6.89 -10.30
C GLY A 94 3.55 7.54 -9.23
N GLU A 95 4.53 6.78 -8.73
CA GLU A 95 5.40 7.18 -7.62
C GLU A 95 6.03 8.56 -7.79
N ASN A 96 6.66 8.83 -8.94
CA ASN A 96 7.32 10.12 -9.18
C ASN A 96 6.34 11.28 -9.09
N LEU A 97 5.12 11.11 -9.60
CA LEU A 97 4.09 12.14 -9.52
C LEU A 97 3.66 12.37 -8.07
N TRP A 98 3.46 11.31 -7.29
CA TRP A 98 3.14 11.45 -5.87
C TRP A 98 4.24 12.14 -5.07
N ARG A 99 5.51 11.88 -5.39
CA ARG A 99 6.65 12.58 -4.75
C ARG A 99 6.60 14.08 -5.02
N VAL A 100 6.47 14.50 -6.29
CA VAL A 100 6.46 15.93 -6.62
C VAL A 100 5.21 16.66 -6.11
N ILE A 101 4.04 16.00 -6.12
CA ILE A 101 2.82 16.58 -5.54
C ILE A 101 3.01 16.80 -4.04
N GLN A 102 3.51 15.81 -3.29
CA GLN A 102 3.71 15.95 -1.84
C GLN A 102 4.74 17.01 -1.46
N GLN A 103 5.79 17.19 -2.27
CA GLN A 103 6.81 18.22 -2.03
C GLN A 103 6.23 19.64 -2.13
N GLN A 104 5.25 19.86 -3.00
CA GLN A 104 4.64 21.18 -3.22
C GLN A 104 3.34 21.39 -2.46
N ASN A 105 2.62 20.30 -2.21
CA ASN A 105 1.32 20.30 -1.54
C ASN A 105 1.34 19.24 -0.44
N PRO A 106 1.89 19.57 0.75
CA PRO A 106 1.94 18.63 1.87
C PRO A 106 0.54 18.10 2.19
N MET A 107 0.41 16.77 2.20
CA MET A 107 -0.84 16.08 2.48
C MET A 107 -0.90 15.72 3.96
N THR A 108 -2.07 15.84 4.58
CA THR A 108 -2.25 15.40 5.97
C THR A 108 -2.47 13.90 6.05
N HIS A 109 -3.19 13.33 5.07
CA HIS A 109 -3.53 11.91 5.02
C HIS A 109 -3.59 11.38 3.57
N ILE A 110 -3.70 10.07 3.39
CA ILE A 110 -3.62 9.41 2.07
C ILE A 110 -4.71 9.80 1.05
N PHE A 111 -5.74 10.54 1.47
CA PHE A 111 -6.82 11.02 0.59
C PHE A 111 -6.83 12.54 0.42
N SER A 112 -5.89 13.28 1.01
CA SER A 112 -5.83 14.74 0.91
C SER A 112 -5.70 15.24 -0.54
N TRP A 113 -5.19 14.41 -1.45
CA TRP A 113 -5.10 14.72 -2.88
C TRP A 113 -6.46 15.01 -3.54
N LEU A 114 -7.57 14.50 -2.99
CA LEU A 114 -8.92 14.81 -3.49
C LEU A 114 -9.29 16.29 -3.34
N ALA A 115 -8.62 17.02 -2.45
CA ALA A 115 -8.85 18.44 -2.20
C ALA A 115 -7.94 19.36 -3.03
N LEU A 116 -7.02 18.79 -3.83
CA LEU A 116 -6.12 19.59 -4.66
C LEU A 116 -6.88 20.34 -5.75
N THR A 117 -6.59 21.63 -5.88
CA THR A 117 -7.15 22.45 -6.95
C THR A 117 -6.34 22.31 -8.25
N VAL A 118 -6.91 22.77 -9.36
CA VAL A 118 -6.21 22.81 -10.64
C VAL A 118 -4.94 23.67 -10.52
N GLU A 119 -5.05 24.81 -9.85
CA GLU A 119 -3.94 25.77 -9.67
C GLU A 119 -2.81 25.15 -8.86
N GLN A 120 -3.12 24.42 -7.79
CA GLN A 120 -2.14 23.70 -6.98
C GLN A 120 -1.40 22.62 -7.78
N LEU A 121 -2.10 21.93 -8.69
CA LEU A 121 -1.50 20.92 -9.57
C LEU A 121 -0.64 21.54 -10.67
N GLN A 122 -1.06 22.67 -11.25
CA GLN A 122 -0.32 23.40 -12.26
C GLN A 122 0.93 24.11 -11.70
N ALA A 123 0.93 24.43 -10.40
CA ALA A 123 2.08 25.01 -9.72
C ALA A 123 3.20 23.98 -9.42
N VAL A 124 2.94 22.68 -9.59
CA VAL A 124 3.94 21.65 -9.32
C VAL A 124 5.02 21.66 -10.41
N PRO A 125 6.32 21.78 -10.05
CA PRO A 125 7.41 21.72 -11.01
C PRO A 125 7.38 20.45 -11.86
N GLY A 126 7.48 20.62 -13.18
CA GLY A 126 7.41 19.51 -14.14
C GLY A 126 5.99 19.11 -14.56
N ILE A 127 4.95 19.75 -14.03
CA ILE A 127 3.56 19.59 -14.49
C ILE A 127 3.18 20.79 -15.37
N SER A 128 2.86 20.55 -16.64
CA SER A 128 2.34 21.61 -17.52
C SER A 128 0.89 21.97 -17.17
N ALA A 129 0.43 23.15 -17.58
CA ALA A 129 -0.95 23.59 -17.36
C ALA A 129 -2.00 22.56 -17.81
N ALA A 130 -1.82 22.02 -19.02
CA ALA A 130 -2.68 20.98 -19.59
C ALA A 130 -2.61 19.67 -18.78
N ARG A 131 -1.42 19.27 -18.30
CA ARG A 131 -1.27 18.06 -17.49
C ARG A 131 -1.93 18.23 -16.12
N GLY A 132 -1.79 19.40 -15.49
CA GLY A 132 -2.42 19.71 -14.20
C GLY A 132 -3.95 19.65 -14.29
N GLN A 133 -4.52 20.23 -15.35
CA GLN A 133 -5.97 20.15 -15.61
C GLN A 133 -6.42 18.70 -15.84
N HIS A 134 -5.68 17.93 -16.63
CA HIS A 134 -5.99 16.52 -16.85
C HIS A 134 -5.95 15.70 -15.55
N LEU A 135 -4.94 15.89 -14.71
CA LEU A 135 -4.84 15.22 -13.41
C LEU A 135 -6.02 15.55 -12.50
N TRP A 136 -6.41 16.83 -12.44
CA TRP A 136 -7.58 17.24 -11.68
C TRP A 136 -8.86 16.55 -12.17
N HIS A 137 -9.07 16.47 -13.49
CA HIS A 137 -10.19 15.72 -14.06
C HIS A 137 -10.14 14.22 -13.71
N GLN A 138 -8.96 13.60 -13.72
CA GLN A 138 -8.81 12.21 -13.28
C GLN A 138 -9.21 12.04 -11.82
N PHE A 139 -8.80 12.96 -10.94
CA PHE A 139 -9.20 12.91 -9.53
C PHE A 139 -10.71 13.06 -9.34
N ASP A 140 -11.37 13.91 -10.13
CA ASP A 140 -12.83 14.03 -10.11
C ASP A 140 -13.53 12.75 -10.60
N LEU A 141 -13.03 12.13 -11.68
CA LEU A 141 -13.55 10.85 -12.16
C LEU A 141 -13.41 9.73 -11.12
N VAL A 142 -12.31 9.73 -10.37
CA VAL A 142 -12.06 8.72 -9.33
C VAL A 142 -13.10 8.78 -8.22
N ARG A 143 -13.68 9.94 -7.92
CA ARG A 143 -14.78 10.09 -6.94
C ARG A 143 -15.99 9.20 -7.27
N LYS A 144 -16.16 8.81 -8.54
CA LYS A 144 -17.26 7.95 -9.01
C LYS A 144 -16.91 6.45 -9.00
N ARG A 145 -15.72 6.06 -8.56
CA ARG A 145 -15.34 4.64 -8.47
C ARG A 145 -16.23 3.92 -7.45
N PRO A 146 -16.57 2.63 -7.69
CA PRO A 146 -17.35 1.83 -6.75
C PRO A 146 -16.77 1.83 -5.35
N PHE A 147 -17.64 1.78 -4.33
CA PHE A 147 -17.27 1.76 -2.91
C PHE A 147 -16.16 0.75 -2.60
N ILE A 148 -16.24 -0.47 -3.13
CA ILE A 148 -15.25 -1.52 -2.86
C ILE A 148 -13.83 -1.14 -3.30
N ARG A 149 -13.66 -0.30 -4.32
CA ARG A 149 -12.33 0.20 -4.72
C ARG A 149 -11.72 1.13 -3.68
N TRP A 150 -12.55 1.93 -3.00
CA TRP A 150 -12.12 2.77 -1.88
C TRP A 150 -11.76 1.94 -0.64
N VAL A 151 -12.50 0.87 -0.36
CA VAL A 151 -12.15 -0.11 0.68
C VAL A 151 -10.77 -0.72 0.43
N LEU A 152 -10.50 -1.14 -0.82
CA LEU A 152 -9.19 -1.64 -1.22
C LEU A 152 -8.11 -0.55 -1.14
N ALA A 153 -8.42 0.68 -1.53
CA ALA A 153 -7.51 1.83 -1.46
C ALA A 153 -7.06 2.15 -0.02
N MET A 154 -7.91 1.92 0.98
CA MET A 154 -7.55 2.00 2.40
C MET A 154 -6.63 0.85 2.86
N GLY A 155 -6.41 -0.16 2.02
CA GLY A 155 -5.57 -1.32 2.34
C GLY A 155 -6.27 -2.38 3.19
N ILE A 156 -7.60 -2.36 3.26
CA ILE A 156 -8.38 -3.36 3.99
C ILE A 156 -8.24 -4.72 3.28
N PRO A 157 -7.84 -5.80 3.99
CA PRO A 157 -7.44 -7.06 3.37
C PRO A 157 -8.63 -7.96 2.99
N VAL A 158 -9.52 -7.45 2.14
CA VAL A 158 -10.68 -8.18 1.63
C VAL A 158 -10.22 -9.26 0.62
N PRO A 159 -10.59 -10.54 0.80
CA PRO A 159 -10.26 -11.59 -0.17
C PRO A 159 -10.91 -11.37 -1.53
N GLN A 160 -10.21 -11.74 -2.60
CA GLN A 160 -10.74 -11.64 -3.95
C GLN A 160 -12.09 -12.38 -4.12
N GLY A 161 -12.23 -13.56 -3.51
CA GLY A 161 -13.47 -14.34 -3.55
C GLY A 161 -14.66 -13.70 -2.83
N ALA A 162 -14.41 -12.72 -1.95
CA ALA A 162 -15.45 -12.00 -1.22
C ALA A 162 -15.89 -10.70 -1.91
N LEU A 163 -15.15 -10.20 -2.90
CA LEU A 163 -15.39 -8.88 -3.50
C LEU A 163 -16.78 -8.75 -4.11
N ALA A 164 -17.23 -9.75 -4.87
CA ALA A 164 -18.55 -9.76 -5.51
C ALA A 164 -19.70 -9.64 -4.50
N GLN A 165 -19.55 -10.21 -3.30
CA GLN A 165 -20.57 -10.13 -2.24
C GLN A 165 -20.58 -8.79 -1.50
N LEU A 166 -19.58 -7.94 -1.76
CA LEU A 166 -19.43 -6.62 -1.12
C LEU A 166 -19.67 -5.46 -2.11
N GLU A 167 -20.07 -5.74 -3.35
CA GLU A 167 -20.27 -4.69 -4.37
C GLU A 167 -21.44 -3.75 -4.03
N SER A 168 -22.48 -4.26 -3.38
CA SER A 168 -23.66 -3.50 -2.95
C SER A 168 -23.55 -2.95 -1.53
N GLU A 169 -22.42 -3.15 -0.86
CA GLU A 169 -22.19 -2.68 0.50
C GLU A 169 -21.90 -1.18 0.56
N ASN A 170 -22.00 -0.64 1.76
CA ASN A 170 -21.51 0.69 2.11
C ASN A 170 -20.71 0.63 3.42
N TRP A 171 -20.07 1.73 3.79
CA TRP A 171 -19.21 1.82 4.97
C TRP A 171 -19.92 1.39 6.25
N HIS A 172 -21.16 1.85 6.46
CA HIS A 172 -21.93 1.53 7.65
C HIS A 172 -22.19 0.02 7.79
N LEU A 173 -22.66 -0.62 6.72
CA LEU A 173 -22.92 -2.06 6.72
C LEU A 173 -21.64 -2.89 6.82
N LEU A 174 -20.57 -2.46 6.13
CA LEU A 174 -19.27 -3.12 6.17
C LEU A 174 -18.67 -3.09 7.57
N ALA A 175 -18.66 -1.93 8.22
CA ALA A 175 -18.11 -1.73 9.56
C ALA A 175 -18.95 -2.43 10.65
N ALA A 176 -20.26 -2.59 10.44
CA ALA A 176 -21.15 -3.28 11.36
C ALA A 176 -21.04 -4.81 11.30
N LYS A 177 -20.35 -5.40 10.32
CA LYS A 177 -20.20 -6.86 10.22
C LYS A 177 -19.39 -7.42 11.39
N SER A 178 -20.04 -8.30 12.14
CA SER A 178 -19.39 -9.18 13.12
C SER A 178 -18.40 -10.16 12.48
N GLU A 179 -17.49 -10.72 13.27
CA GLU A 179 -16.59 -11.79 12.80
C GLU A 179 -17.35 -12.99 12.22
N ALA A 180 -18.49 -13.36 12.81
CA ALA A 180 -19.32 -14.46 12.34
C ALA A 180 -19.86 -14.20 10.92
N GLN A 181 -20.34 -12.98 10.65
CA GLN A 181 -20.79 -12.56 9.32
C GLN A 181 -19.61 -12.48 8.33
N TRP A 182 -18.45 -12.01 8.77
CA TRP A 182 -17.25 -12.02 7.92
C TRP A 182 -16.87 -13.43 7.48
N ARG A 183 -16.96 -14.42 8.38
CA ARG A 183 -16.64 -15.83 8.11
C ARG A 183 -17.58 -16.51 7.11
N THR A 184 -18.75 -15.94 6.82
CA THR A 184 -19.63 -16.49 5.77
C THR A 184 -19.13 -16.16 4.36
N LEU A 185 -18.21 -15.20 4.21
CA LEU A 185 -17.69 -14.79 2.91
C LEU A 185 -16.58 -15.73 2.41
N PRO A 186 -16.49 -15.97 1.09
CA PRO A 186 -15.48 -16.83 0.52
C PRO A 186 -14.05 -16.37 0.84
N GLY A 187 -13.23 -17.30 1.33
CA GLY A 187 -11.83 -17.01 1.68
C GLY A 187 -11.64 -16.24 2.98
N VAL A 188 -12.67 -16.09 3.83
CA VAL A 188 -12.54 -15.45 5.15
C VAL A 188 -12.57 -16.51 6.26
N GLY A 189 -11.38 -16.88 6.75
CA GLY A 189 -11.23 -17.68 7.97
C GLY A 189 -11.23 -16.84 9.24
N GLU A 190 -11.15 -17.50 10.40
CA GLU A 190 -11.22 -16.86 11.72
C GLU A 190 -10.20 -15.72 11.92
N ILE A 191 -8.92 -15.97 11.60
CA ILE A 191 -7.84 -14.97 11.72
C ILE A 191 -8.16 -13.74 10.85
N ARG A 192 -8.63 -13.96 9.63
CA ARG A 192 -8.92 -12.88 8.69
C ARG A 192 -10.17 -12.10 9.10
N ALA A 193 -11.19 -12.76 9.62
CA ALA A 193 -12.37 -12.10 10.17
C ALA A 193 -11.99 -11.15 11.31
N ARG A 194 -11.17 -11.62 12.26
CA ARG A 194 -10.61 -10.77 13.33
C ARG A 194 -9.83 -9.58 12.79
N GLN A 195 -8.97 -9.80 11.79
CA GLN A 195 -8.21 -8.73 11.14
C GLN A 195 -9.11 -7.70 10.46
N LEU A 196 -10.15 -8.14 9.75
CA LEU A 196 -11.09 -7.24 9.06
C LEU A 196 -11.85 -6.37 10.06
N VAL A 197 -12.36 -6.97 11.15
CA VAL A 197 -13.00 -6.22 12.23
C VAL A 197 -12.03 -5.21 12.86
N ALA A 198 -10.80 -5.63 13.17
CA ALA A 198 -9.78 -4.73 13.71
C ALA A 198 -9.44 -3.58 12.75
N PHE A 199 -9.38 -3.83 11.45
CA PHE A 199 -9.17 -2.80 10.42
C PHE A 199 -10.28 -1.76 10.39
N LEU A 200 -11.53 -2.22 10.38
CA LEU A 200 -12.71 -1.36 10.25
C LEU A 200 -12.95 -0.49 11.49
N HIS A 201 -12.48 -0.94 12.66
CA HIS A 201 -12.56 -0.20 13.92
C HIS A 201 -11.28 0.59 14.26
N HIS A 202 -10.24 0.52 13.42
CA HIS A 202 -9.01 1.25 13.69
C HIS A 202 -9.25 2.77 13.60
N PRO A 203 -8.81 3.57 14.59
CA PRO A 203 -9.12 5.00 14.65
C PRO A 203 -8.78 5.77 13.36
N ASP A 204 -7.58 5.53 12.81
CA ASP A 204 -7.17 6.19 11.56
C ASP A 204 -8.05 5.83 10.38
N VAL A 205 -8.48 4.57 10.28
CA VAL A 205 -9.33 4.09 9.17
C VAL A 205 -10.73 4.69 9.31
N VAL A 206 -11.28 4.74 10.52
CA VAL A 206 -12.55 5.40 10.81
C VAL A 206 -12.49 6.89 10.50
N ALA A 207 -11.40 7.57 10.86
CA ALA A 207 -11.20 8.99 10.55
C ALA A 207 -11.14 9.25 9.04
N LEU A 208 -10.47 8.38 8.28
CA LEU A 208 -10.45 8.46 6.82
C LEU A 208 -11.84 8.24 6.22
N ALA A 209 -12.60 7.25 6.71
CA ALA A 209 -13.95 6.98 6.23
C ALA A 209 -14.89 8.17 6.50
N GLN A 210 -14.81 8.78 7.68
CA GLN A 210 -15.55 10.01 8.00
C GLN A 210 -15.17 11.16 7.08
N TRP A 211 -13.88 11.32 6.80
CA TRP A 211 -13.41 12.35 5.87
C TRP A 211 -13.93 12.12 4.44
N LEU A 212 -13.90 10.87 3.94
CA LEU A 212 -14.47 10.51 2.64
C LEU A 212 -15.97 10.77 2.57
N SER A 213 -16.72 10.50 3.65
CA SER A 213 -18.13 10.83 3.79
C SER A 213 -18.35 12.34 3.67
N GLY A 214 -17.54 13.15 4.35
CA GLY A 214 -17.53 14.62 4.22
C GLY A 214 -17.20 15.13 2.81
N GLN A 215 -16.41 14.37 2.05
CA GLN A 215 -16.14 14.62 0.63
C GLN A 215 -17.23 14.09 -0.33
N ARG A 216 -18.31 13.52 0.21
CA ARG A 216 -19.44 12.93 -0.53
C ARG A 216 -19.03 11.81 -1.48
N ILE A 217 -18.06 10.98 -1.08
CA ILE A 217 -17.68 9.80 -1.84
C ILE A 217 -18.78 8.73 -1.71
N PRO A 218 -19.36 8.22 -2.81
CA PRO A 218 -20.43 7.24 -2.74
C PRO A 218 -20.05 6.00 -1.93
N GLY A 219 -20.93 5.63 -0.99
CA GLY A 219 -20.75 4.47 -0.11
C GLY A 219 -20.08 4.80 1.24
N PHE A 220 -19.65 6.04 1.48
CA PHE A 220 -19.22 6.56 2.78
C PHE A 220 -20.22 7.60 3.29
#